data_AF-A0A838IS75-F1
#
_entry.id   AF-A0A838IS75-F1
#
_cell.length_a   1.000
_cell.length_b   1.000
_cell.length_c   1.000
_cell.angle_alpha   90.00
_cell.angle_beta   90.00
_cell.angle_gamma   90.00
#
_symmetry.space_group_name_H-M   'P 1'
#
loop_
_entity.id
_entity.type
_entity.pdbx_description
1 polymer ?
#
loop_
_entity_poly.entity_id
_entity_poly.type
_entity_poly.pdbx_seq_one_letter_code
_entity_poly.pdbx_strand_id
1 'polypeptide(L)'
;VTGPINLGNPGEFTMLELAQKVLAITGSSSAIVHHALPVDDPRQRQPLIERARSLLDWAPTVDLAIGLERTVAYFEGLLLAGVVASEPTRIPS
;
A
#
# COMPACT_ATOMS: atom_id res chain seq x y z
N VAL A 1 -12.89 -21.61 -14.60
CA VAL A 1 -11.41 -21.49 -14.58
C VAL A 1 -10.88 -22.33 -13.44
N THR A 2 -9.80 -23.09 -13.64
CA THR A 2 -9.13 -23.87 -12.59
C THR A 2 -7.68 -23.38 -12.41
N GLY A 3 -7.21 -23.35 -11.16
CA GLY A 3 -5.87 -22.89 -10.78
C GLY A 3 -5.82 -21.43 -10.26
N PRO A 4 -4.69 -21.02 -9.67
CA PRO A 4 -4.54 -19.69 -9.07
C PRO A 4 -4.62 -18.57 -10.11
N ILE A 5 -5.24 -17.45 -9.72
CA ILE A 5 -5.31 -16.21 -10.49
C ILE A 5 -4.76 -15.11 -9.59
N ASN A 6 -3.68 -14.46 -10.03
CA ASN A 6 -3.13 -13.31 -9.32
C ASN A 6 -4.06 -12.11 -9.47
N LEU A 7 -4.39 -11.47 -8.36
CA LEU A 7 -5.09 -10.20 -8.32
C LEU A 7 -4.18 -9.20 -7.61
N GLY A 8 -3.80 -8.15 -8.31
CA GLY A 8 -2.95 -7.10 -7.77
C GLY A 8 -2.71 -5.99 -8.79
N ASN A 9 -1.96 -4.97 -8.37
CA ASN A 9 -1.62 -3.86 -9.24
C ASN A 9 -0.23 -4.07 -9.85
N PRO A 10 -0.10 -4.15 -11.19
CA PRO A 10 1.21 -4.29 -11.85
C PRO A 10 2.00 -2.98 -11.90
N GLY A 11 1.40 -1.85 -11.53
CA GLY A 11 2.07 -0.56 -11.41
C GLY A 11 3.10 -0.59 -10.29
N GLU A 12 4.36 -0.44 -10.66
CA GLU A 12 5.49 -0.50 -9.73
C GLU A 12 5.87 0.88 -9.21
N PHE A 13 6.29 0.91 -7.95
CA PHE A 13 6.88 2.06 -7.27
C PHE A 13 7.75 1.55 -6.13
N THR A 14 8.73 2.35 -5.72
CA THR A 14 9.62 2.05 -4.61
C THR A 14 8.97 2.35 -3.26
N MET A 15 9.48 1.74 -2.19
CA MET A 15 9.07 2.07 -0.82
C MET A 15 9.32 3.55 -0.47
N LEU A 16 10.38 4.15 -1.04
CA LEU A 16 10.70 5.56 -0.84
C LEU A 16 9.63 6.47 -1.49
N GLU A 17 9.22 6.17 -2.73
CA GLU A 17 8.15 6.92 -3.40
C GLU A 17 6.82 6.80 -2.66
N LEU A 18 6.50 5.62 -2.13
CA LEU A 18 5.31 5.43 -1.30
C LEU A 18 5.37 6.30 -0.05
N ALA A 19 6.48 6.24 0.70
CA ALA A 19 6.66 7.04 1.92
C ALA A 19 6.56 8.55 1.64
N GLN A 20 7.18 9.02 0.56
CA GLN A 20 7.10 10.42 0.12
C GLN A 20 5.67 10.85 -0.23
N LYS A 21 4.90 10.00 -0.93
CA LYS A 21 3.48 10.27 -1.24
C LYS A 21 2.65 10.38 0.04
N VAL A 22 2.86 9.49 1.00
CA VAL A 22 2.16 9.53 2.30
C VAL A 22 2.47 10.83 3.04
N LEU A 23 3.75 11.24 3.12
CA LEU A 23 4.12 12.52 3.74
C LEU A 23 3.45 13.72 3.04
N ALA A 24 3.47 13.72 1.70
CA ALA A 24 2.89 14.82 0.92
C ALA A 24 1.37 14.93 1.12
N ILE A 25 0.63 13.82 1.10
CA ILE A 25 -0.83 13.82 1.23
C ILE A 25 -1.26 14.17 2.66
N THR A 26 -0.50 13.70 3.67
CA THR A 26 -0.83 13.96 5.08
C THR A 26 -0.32 15.30 5.61
N GLY A 27 0.61 15.95 4.90
CA GLY A 27 1.32 17.13 5.41
C GLY A 27 2.19 16.83 6.66
N SER A 28 2.51 15.57 6.90
CA SER A 28 3.25 15.13 8.10
C SER A 28 4.71 15.59 8.08
N SER A 29 5.23 15.93 9.27
CA SER A 29 6.65 16.25 9.50
C SER A 29 7.50 15.03 9.88
N SER A 30 6.94 13.82 9.74
CA SER A 30 7.65 12.58 10.09
C SER A 30 8.91 12.39 9.23
N ALA A 31 9.98 11.89 9.85
CA ALA A 31 11.23 11.59 9.16
C ALA A 31 11.16 10.25 8.41
N ILE A 32 11.76 10.20 7.22
CA ILE A 32 12.02 8.92 6.53
C ILE A 32 13.34 8.35 7.06
N VAL A 33 13.29 7.16 7.64
CA VAL A 33 14.46 6.43 8.16
C VAL A 33 14.65 5.15 7.35
N HIS A 34 15.89 4.89 6.94
CA HIS A 34 16.23 3.71 6.15
C HIS A 34 16.70 2.56 7.05
N HIS A 35 16.14 1.39 6.84
CA HIS A 35 16.54 0.15 7.49
C HIS A 35 17.00 -0.86 6.42
N ALA A 36 17.77 -1.86 6.84
CA ALA A 36 18.15 -2.96 5.96
C ALA A 36 16.90 -3.74 5.52
N LEU A 37 16.90 -4.22 4.27
CA LEU A 37 15.84 -5.08 3.76
C LEU A 37 15.85 -6.40 4.55
N PRO A 38 14.69 -6.88 5.05
CA PRO A 38 14.60 -8.20 5.65
C PRO A 38 15.04 -9.29 4.65
N VAL A 39 15.65 -10.37 5.15
CA VAL A 39 16.21 -11.45 4.31
C VAL A 39 15.14 -12.08 3.41
N ASP A 40 13.91 -12.21 3.92
CA ASP A 40 12.80 -12.87 3.23
C ASP A 40 11.98 -11.93 2.34
N ASP A 41 12.36 -10.65 2.26
CA ASP A 41 11.58 -9.65 1.53
C ASP A 41 12.01 -9.58 0.05
N PRO A 42 11.08 -9.73 -0.90
CA PRO A 42 11.41 -9.66 -2.32
C PRO A 42 11.77 -8.23 -2.72
N ARG A 43 12.78 -8.08 -3.57
CA ARG A 43 13.20 -6.77 -4.10
C ARG A 43 12.19 -6.13 -5.05
N GLN A 44 11.33 -6.95 -5.67
CA GLN A 44 10.32 -6.51 -6.63
C GLN A 44 8.95 -7.11 -6.24
N ARG A 45 7.92 -6.27 -6.28
CA ARG A 45 6.53 -6.66 -5.97
C ARG A 45 5.62 -6.29 -7.15
N GLN A 46 5.73 -7.04 -8.24
CA GLN A 46 4.96 -6.83 -9.46
C GLN A 46 4.18 -8.10 -9.86
N PRO A 47 2.86 -8.17 -9.62
CA PRO A 47 2.07 -9.32 -9.99
C PRO A 47 1.81 -9.36 -11.51
N LEU A 48 2.01 -10.55 -12.10
CA LEU A 48 1.55 -10.86 -13.46
C LEU A 48 0.03 -11.14 -13.44
N ILE A 49 -0.75 -10.31 -14.14
CA ILE A 49 -2.23 -10.31 -14.06
C ILE A 49 -2.94 -10.64 -15.40
N GLU A 50 -2.23 -11.23 -16.36
CA GLU A 50 -2.78 -11.58 -17.68
C GLU A 50 -3.98 -12.52 -17.57
N ARG A 51 -3.95 -13.47 -16.61
CA ARG A 51 -5.07 -14.38 -16.36
C ARG A 51 -6.29 -13.66 -15.80
N ALA A 52 -6.10 -12.66 -14.94
CA ALA A 52 -7.23 -11.89 -14.39
C ALA A 52 -7.90 -11.05 -15.49
N ARG A 53 -7.10 -10.39 -16.34
CA ARG A 53 -7.61 -9.63 -17.49
C ARG A 53 -8.36 -10.51 -18.48
N SER A 54 -7.76 -11.63 -18.90
CA SER A 54 -8.31 -12.48 -19.96
C SER A 54 -9.50 -13.34 -19.53
N LEU A 55 -9.52 -13.81 -18.27
CA LEU A 55 -10.51 -14.79 -17.81
C LEU A 55 -11.62 -14.18 -16.97
N LEU A 56 -11.36 -13.03 -16.32
CA LEU A 56 -12.31 -12.37 -15.41
C LEU A 56 -12.71 -10.98 -15.87
N ASP A 57 -12.14 -10.48 -16.99
CA ASP A 57 -12.24 -9.07 -17.39
C ASP A 57 -11.88 -8.11 -16.26
N TRP A 58 -10.90 -8.52 -15.44
CA TRP A 58 -10.53 -7.81 -14.22
C TRP A 58 -9.18 -7.11 -14.38
N ALA A 59 -9.12 -5.86 -13.91
CA ALA A 59 -7.91 -5.08 -13.71
C ALA A 59 -8.11 -4.09 -12.55
N PRO A 60 -7.04 -3.63 -11.87
CA PRO A 60 -7.16 -2.52 -10.92
C PRO A 60 -7.65 -1.27 -11.66
N THR A 61 -8.63 -0.58 -11.07
CA THR A 61 -9.23 0.64 -11.64
C THR A 61 -8.96 1.90 -10.82
N VAL A 62 -8.31 1.73 -9.66
CA VAL A 62 -7.98 2.82 -8.74
C VAL A 62 -6.48 2.98 -8.69
N ASP A 63 -6.00 4.16 -9.07
CA ASP A 63 -4.60 4.52 -8.98
C ASP A 63 -4.15 4.70 -7.53
N LEU A 64 -2.85 4.54 -7.28
CA LEU A 64 -2.26 4.65 -5.95
C LEU A 64 -2.62 5.97 -5.26
N ALA A 65 -2.55 7.10 -5.97
CA ALA A 65 -2.84 8.42 -5.39
C ALA A 65 -4.28 8.52 -4.87
N ILE A 66 -5.25 8.09 -5.69
CA ILE A 66 -6.67 8.08 -5.32
C ILE A 66 -6.91 7.12 -4.14
N GLY A 67 -6.25 5.95 -4.16
CA GLY A 67 -6.30 4.99 -3.06
C GLY A 67 -5.80 5.61 -1.74
N LEU A 68 -4.64 6.27 -1.78
CA LEU A 68 -4.02 6.90 -0.62
C LEU A 68 -4.87 8.04 -0.05
N GLU A 69 -5.44 8.91 -0.89
CA GLU A 69 -6.35 9.98 -0.44
C GLU A 69 -7.54 9.42 0.33
N ARG A 70 -8.18 8.35 -0.20
CA ARG A 70 -9.30 7.67 0.48
C ARG A 70 -8.87 7.03 1.79
N THR A 71 -7.69 6.43 1.83
CA THR A 71 -7.13 5.84 3.05
C THR A 71 -6.86 6.90 4.12
N VAL A 72 -6.28 8.03 3.75
CA VAL A 72 -6.04 9.15 4.68
C VAL A 72 -7.36 9.67 5.25
N ALA A 73 -8.34 9.97 4.41
CA ALA A 73 -9.66 10.44 4.85
C ALA A 73 -10.35 9.46 5.81
N TYR A 74 -10.21 8.15 5.58
CA TYR A 74 -10.72 7.13 6.49
C TYR A 74 -10.08 7.22 7.89
N PHE A 75 -8.74 7.30 7.96
CA PHE A 75 -8.03 7.40 9.23
C PHE A 75 -8.26 8.73 9.95
N GLU A 76 -8.39 9.84 9.22
CA GLU A 76 -8.82 11.13 9.79
C GLU A 76 -10.19 11.02 10.46
N GLY A 77 -11.15 10.36 9.80
CA GLY A 77 -12.46 10.08 10.38
C GLY A 77 -12.39 9.25 11.67
N LEU A 78 -11.54 8.22 11.72
CA LEU A 78 -11.33 7.41 12.92
C LEU A 78 -10.70 8.21 14.07
N LEU A 79 -9.72 9.07 13.77
CA LEU A 79 -9.08 9.96 14.74
C LEU A 79 -10.07 10.95 15.33
N LEU A 80 -10.91 11.57 14.49
CA LEU A 80 -11.95 12.50 14.92
C LEU A 80 -13.04 11.82 15.75
N ALA A 81 -13.36 10.56 15.46
CA ALA A 81 -14.32 9.77 16.22
C ALA A 81 -13.75 9.19 17.54
N GLY A 82 -12.45 9.34 17.79
CA GLY A 82 -11.78 8.77 18.97
C GLY A 82 -11.70 7.24 18.96
N VAL A 83 -11.76 6.60 17.78
CA VAL A 83 -11.86 5.13 17.61
C VAL A 83 -10.48 4.46 17.40
N VAL A 84 -9.37 5.17 17.59
CA VAL A 84 -8.04 4.60 17.33
C VAL A 84 -7.56 3.73 18.50
N ALA A 85 -7.22 2.49 18.18
CA ALA A 85 -6.67 1.51 19.12
C ALA A 85 -5.38 2.02 19.80
N SER A 86 -5.23 1.66 21.08
CA SER A 86 -4.06 1.88 21.92
C SER A 86 -2.76 1.45 21.25
N GLU A 87 -1.75 2.33 21.30
CA GLU A 87 -0.32 2.19 20.93
C GLU A 87 0.04 1.38 19.66
N PRO A 88 0.84 1.93 18.73
CA PRO A 88 1.40 1.13 17.65
C PRO A 88 2.28 0.03 18.27
N THR A 89 1.92 -1.23 18.06
CA THR A 89 2.75 -2.38 18.42
C THR A 89 4.13 -2.18 17.80
N ARG A 90 5.15 -1.95 18.63
CA ARG A 90 6.56 -2.03 18.19
C ARG A 90 6.76 -3.41 17.60
N ILE A 91 6.96 -3.50 16.29
CA ILE A 91 7.52 -4.70 15.67
C ILE A 91 8.99 -4.71 16.10
N PRO A 92 9.45 -5.69 16.91
CA PRO A 92 10.86 -5.78 17.27
C PRO A 92 11.70 -6.00 16.01
N SER A 93 12.86 -5.35 16.00
CA SER A 93 13.87 -5.41 14.93
C SER A 93 14.49 -6.79 14.77
#